data_AF-A0A3P8J1H5-F1
#
_entry.id   AF-A0A3P8J1H5-F1
#
_cell.length_a   1.000
_cell.length_b   1.000
_cell.length_c   1.000
_cell.angle_alpha   90.00
_cell.angle_beta   90.00
_cell.angle_gamma   90.00
#
_symmetry.space_group_name_H-M   'P 1'
#
loop_
_entity.id
_entity.type
_entity.pdbx_description
1 polymer ?
#
loop_
_entity_poly.entity_id
_entity_poly.type
_entity_poly.pdbx_seq_one_letter_code
_entity_poly.pdbx_strand_id
1 'polypeptide(L)'
;MKIVIVGGVAGGASAAARARRLSEDVSIVVFERGSDVSFANCGLPYHIGGNIPLRQSLILKTPEDFKSRFNIDVRTCHEVTSVDPVNKTVTVNNLISGEIHTEVWDRLLLSTGAAPVVPPLPGLQQEGVFTLRNLTDMDAILAWIEQHNVAHTTLVGGGSSDLK
;
A
#
# COMPACT_ATOMS: atom_id res chain seq x y z
N MET A 1 18.40 -4.88 -18.06
CA MET A 1 18.52 -4.64 -16.60
C MET A 1 17.14 -4.72 -15.98
N LYS A 2 17.01 -5.37 -14.82
CA LYS A 2 15.76 -5.57 -14.10
C LYS A 2 15.76 -4.85 -12.74
N ILE A 3 14.78 -3.98 -12.55
CA ILE A 3 14.56 -3.24 -11.31
C ILE A 3 13.35 -3.86 -10.61
N VAL A 4 13.55 -4.34 -9.38
CA VAL A 4 12.47 -4.77 -8.49
C VAL A 4 12.24 -3.68 -7.46
N ILE A 5 10.98 -3.29 -7.27
CA ILE A 5 10.55 -2.27 -6.32
C ILE A 5 9.54 -2.90 -5.36
N VAL A 6 9.76 -2.75 -4.06
CA VAL A 6 8.88 -3.27 -3.01
C VAL A 6 8.10 -2.11 -2.39
N GLY A 7 6.79 -2.10 -2.59
CA GLY A 7 5.86 -1.01 -2.22
C GLY A 7 5.47 -0.16 -3.44
N GLY A 8 4.16 -0.06 -3.72
CA GLY A 8 3.59 0.58 -4.92
C GLY A 8 2.89 1.92 -4.66
N VAL A 9 3.11 2.54 -3.49
CA VAL A 9 2.50 3.84 -3.12
C VAL A 9 3.47 4.99 -3.45
N ALA A 10 3.72 5.94 -2.56
CA ALA A 10 4.38 7.19 -2.90
C ALA A 10 5.80 7.01 -3.47
N GLY A 11 6.72 6.41 -2.70
CA GLY A 11 8.13 6.29 -3.09
C GLY A 11 8.33 5.34 -4.26
N GLY A 12 7.77 4.13 -4.19
CA GLY A 12 7.96 3.12 -5.21
C GLY A 12 7.31 3.46 -6.56
N ALA A 13 6.08 3.98 -6.58
CA ALA A 13 5.44 4.40 -7.83
C ALA A 13 6.19 5.56 -8.50
N SER A 14 6.67 6.53 -7.70
CA SER A 14 7.44 7.67 -8.21
C SER A 14 8.77 7.22 -8.81
N ALA A 15 9.47 6.30 -8.14
CA ALA A 15 10.71 5.72 -8.63
C ALA A 15 10.50 4.90 -9.90
N ALA A 16 9.46 4.06 -9.96
CA ALA A 16 9.11 3.26 -11.12
C ALA A 16 8.83 4.14 -12.35
N ALA A 17 7.99 5.17 -12.18
CA ALA A 17 7.67 6.11 -13.25
C ALA A 17 8.89 6.91 -13.72
N ARG A 18 9.80 7.27 -12.81
CA ARG A 18 11.06 7.95 -13.20
C ARG A 18 12.03 7.01 -13.91
N ALA A 19 12.17 5.76 -13.44
CA ALA A 19 13.03 4.77 -14.06
C ALA A 19 12.63 4.51 -15.53
N ARG A 20 11.33 4.37 -15.80
CA ARG A 20 10.84 4.25 -17.18
C ARG A 20 11.20 5.45 -18.04
N ARG A 21 10.99 6.68 -17.55
CA ARG A 21 11.35 7.90 -18.30
C ARG A 21 12.85 8.04 -18.59
N LEU A 22 13.70 7.37 -17.82
CA LEU A 22 15.15 7.38 -18.02
C LEU A 22 15.61 6.29 -19.00
N SER A 23 14.85 5.22 -19.16
CA SER A 23 15.18 4.12 -20.08
C SER A 23 13.95 3.28 -20.44
N GLU A 24 13.75 3.05 -21.73
CA GLU A 24 12.73 2.13 -22.24
C GLU A 24 13.17 0.64 -22.14
N ASP A 25 14.47 0.39 -22.03
CA ASP A 25 15.04 -0.97 -22.06
C ASP A 25 15.06 -1.68 -20.69
N VAL A 26 14.68 -0.97 -19.62
CA VAL A 26 14.64 -1.56 -18.28
C VAL A 26 13.34 -2.33 -18.05
N SER A 27 13.47 -3.53 -17.49
CA SER A 27 12.33 -4.27 -16.94
C SER A 27 12.06 -3.75 -15.53
N ILE A 28 10.86 -3.28 -15.26
CA ILE A 28 10.48 -2.75 -13.93
C ILE A 28 9.32 -3.59 -13.41
N VAL A 29 9.52 -4.20 -12.24
CA VAL A 29 8.49 -4.94 -11.51
C VAL A 29 8.27 -4.25 -10.16
N VAL A 30 7.02 -3.94 -9.84
CA VAL A 30 6.61 -3.37 -8.56
C VAL A 30 5.73 -4.39 -7.85
N PHE A 31 6.13 -4.78 -6.64
CA PHE A 31 5.32 -5.62 -5.76
C PHE A 31 4.61 -4.75 -4.73
N GLU A 32 3.30 -4.91 -4.63
CA GLU A 32 2.47 -4.29 -3.60
C GLU A 32 1.67 -5.38 -2.89
N ARG A 33 1.72 -5.38 -1.55
CA ARG A 33 0.99 -6.37 -0.75
C ARG A 33 -0.51 -6.09 -0.76
N GLY A 34 -0.91 -4.81 -0.83
CA GLY A 34 -2.30 -4.40 -0.90
C GLY A 34 -2.93 -4.65 -2.27
N SER A 35 -4.25 -4.51 -2.33
CA SER A 35 -5.03 -4.53 -3.57
C SER A 35 -4.82 -3.29 -4.44
N ASP A 36 -4.44 -2.18 -3.82
CA ASP A 36 -4.41 -0.85 -4.45
C ASP A 36 -2.98 -0.30 -4.51
N VAL A 37 -2.65 0.36 -5.63
CA VAL A 37 -1.40 1.11 -5.82
C VAL A 37 -1.70 2.58 -6.03
N SER A 38 -0.70 3.44 -5.76
CA SER A 38 -0.80 4.88 -6.04
C SER A 38 -2.11 5.52 -5.54
N PHE A 39 -2.46 5.28 -4.28
CA PHE A 39 -3.62 5.92 -3.64
C PHE A 39 -3.21 7.11 -2.76
N ALA A 40 -4.13 8.04 -2.57
CA ALA A 40 -3.95 9.23 -1.75
C ALA A 40 -4.19 8.91 -0.27
N ASN A 41 -3.16 8.39 0.41
CA ASN A 41 -3.20 8.09 1.85
C ASN A 41 -3.58 9.32 2.71
N CYS A 42 -3.16 10.53 2.30
CA CYS A 42 -3.55 11.77 2.99
C CYS A 42 -5.04 12.11 2.84
N GLY A 43 -5.74 11.50 1.87
CA GLY A 43 -7.16 11.69 1.61
C GLY A 43 -8.08 10.81 2.46
N LEU A 44 -7.54 9.78 3.13
CA LEU A 44 -8.37 8.82 3.88
C LEU A 44 -9.22 9.47 4.99
N PRO A 45 -8.66 10.35 5.86
CA PRO A 45 -9.47 11.00 6.91
C PRO A 45 -10.59 11.86 6.33
N TYR A 46 -10.32 12.57 5.23
CA TYR A 46 -11.31 13.40 4.54
C TYR A 46 -12.41 12.59 3.86
N HIS A 47 -12.14 11.35 3.46
CA HIS A 47 -13.19 10.44 2.98
C HIS A 47 -14.06 9.94 4.13
N ILE A 48 -13.44 9.54 5.25
CA ILE A 48 -14.16 9.11 6.46
C ILE A 48 -15.05 10.25 6.99
N GLY A 49 -14.56 11.49 6.99
CA GLY A 49 -15.31 12.68 7.37
C GLY A 49 -16.32 13.17 6.32
N GLY A 50 -16.40 12.54 5.15
CA GLY A 50 -17.36 12.89 4.10
C GLY A 50 -16.99 14.09 3.22
N ASN A 51 -15.85 14.75 3.46
CA ASN A 51 -15.37 15.87 2.61
C ASN A 51 -15.00 15.40 1.20
N ILE A 52 -14.51 14.16 1.07
CA ILE A 52 -14.30 13.48 -0.21
C ILE A 52 -15.41 12.44 -0.31
N PRO A 53 -16.48 12.65 -1.10
CA PRO A 53 -17.62 11.73 -1.08
C PRO A 53 -17.36 10.42 -1.83
N LEU A 54 -16.46 10.43 -2.82
CA LEU A 54 -16.22 9.29 -3.70
C LEU A 54 -14.92 8.57 -3.33
N ARG A 55 -15.00 7.29 -2.94
CA ARG A 55 -13.83 6.43 -2.67
C ARG A 55 -12.85 6.40 -3.85
N GLN A 56 -13.38 6.36 -5.08
CA GLN A 56 -12.59 6.29 -6.30
C GLN A 56 -11.66 7.50 -6.49
N SER A 57 -12.00 8.67 -5.91
CA SER A 57 -11.14 9.87 -5.98
C SER A 57 -9.82 9.69 -5.23
N LEU A 58 -9.71 8.68 -4.37
CA LEU A 58 -8.49 8.35 -3.65
C LEU A 58 -7.53 7.49 -4.49
N ILE A 59 -8.00 6.86 -5.58
CA ILE A 59 -7.18 6.01 -6.45
C ILE A 59 -6.65 6.85 -7.61
N LEU A 60 -5.33 7.05 -7.68
CA LEU A 60 -4.72 7.89 -8.71
C LEU A 60 -4.35 7.10 -9.96
N LYS A 61 -3.99 5.83 -9.82
CA LYS A 61 -3.56 4.92 -10.90
C LYS A 61 -3.93 3.48 -10.57
N THR A 62 -4.17 2.68 -11.59
CA THR A 62 -4.32 1.22 -11.47
C THR A 62 -3.09 0.48 -12.01
N PRO A 63 -2.90 -0.81 -11.71
CA PRO A 63 -1.87 -1.63 -12.36
C PRO A 63 -1.92 -1.56 -13.90
N GLU A 64 -3.12 -1.53 -14.48
CA GLU A 64 -3.34 -1.42 -15.92
C GLU A 64 -2.89 -0.06 -16.47
N ASP A 65 -3.12 1.04 -15.71
CA ASP A 65 -2.57 2.36 -16.06
C ASP A 65 -1.04 2.33 -16.11
N PHE A 66 -0.40 1.67 -15.14
CA PHE A 66 1.05 1.53 -15.10
C PHE A 66 1.57 0.72 -16.28
N LYS A 67 0.89 -0.36 -16.63
CA LYS A 67 1.28 -1.22 -17.75
C LYS A 67 1.11 -0.51 -19.09
N SER A 68 -0.06 0.09 -19.34
CA SER A 68 -0.39 0.73 -20.62
C SER A 68 0.42 2.00 -20.88
N ARG A 69 0.67 2.83 -19.86
CA ARG A 69 1.31 4.14 -20.03
C ARG A 69 2.82 4.10 -19.85
N PHE A 70 3.33 3.19 -19.03
CA PHE A 70 4.73 3.18 -18.62
C PHE A 70 5.39 1.82 -18.82
N ASN A 71 4.70 0.80 -19.34
CA ASN A 71 5.23 -0.57 -19.44
C ASN A 71 5.90 -1.03 -18.12
N ILE A 72 5.27 -0.73 -16.99
CA ILE A 72 5.68 -1.17 -15.66
C ILE A 72 4.80 -2.34 -15.28
N ASP A 73 5.40 -3.46 -14.86
CA ASP A 73 4.68 -4.61 -14.32
C ASP A 73 4.38 -4.35 -12.84
N VAL A 74 3.11 -4.17 -12.50
CA VAL A 74 2.68 -3.93 -11.12
C VAL A 74 1.87 -5.14 -10.67
N ARG A 75 2.35 -5.82 -9.63
CA ARG A 75 1.72 -7.00 -9.05
C ARG A 75 1.19 -6.67 -7.66
N THR A 76 -0.11 -6.42 -7.56
CA THR A 76 -0.85 -6.25 -6.30
C THR A 76 -1.13 -7.59 -5.65
N CYS A 77 -1.47 -7.59 -4.36
CA CYS A 77 -1.63 -8.81 -3.55
C CYS A 77 -0.38 -9.72 -3.60
N HIS A 78 0.81 -9.14 -3.76
CA HIS A 78 2.08 -9.85 -3.74
C HIS A 78 2.97 -9.28 -2.64
N GLU A 79 3.26 -10.10 -1.64
CA GLU A 79 4.10 -9.72 -0.51
C GLU A 79 5.53 -10.23 -0.69
N VAL A 80 6.50 -9.33 -0.63
CA VAL A 80 7.91 -9.72 -0.55
C VAL A 80 8.23 -10.09 0.89
N THR A 81 8.55 -11.36 1.14
CA THR A 81 8.75 -11.91 2.48
C THR A 81 10.23 -12.03 2.87
N SER A 82 11.14 -12.08 1.91
CA SER A 82 12.58 -12.07 2.17
C SER A 82 13.39 -11.49 1.02
N VAL A 83 14.61 -11.03 1.33
CA VAL A 83 15.59 -10.53 0.36
C VAL A 83 16.87 -11.32 0.55
N ASP A 84 17.42 -11.85 -0.54
CA ASP A 84 18.75 -12.46 -0.59
C ASP A 84 19.69 -11.56 -1.40
N PRO A 85 20.55 -10.76 -0.75
CA PRO A 85 21.47 -9.86 -1.45
C PRO A 85 22.63 -10.58 -2.16
N VAL A 86 22.97 -11.80 -1.73
CA VAL A 86 24.08 -12.58 -2.30
C VAL A 86 23.65 -13.12 -3.66
N ASN A 87 22.48 -13.76 -3.71
CA ASN A 87 21.92 -14.33 -4.93
C ASN A 87 21.11 -13.30 -5.75
N LYS A 88 20.91 -12.09 -5.20
CA LYS A 88 20.11 -11.01 -5.78
C LYS A 88 18.69 -11.44 -6.15
N THR A 89 18.01 -12.05 -5.18
CA THR A 89 16.62 -12.48 -5.30
C THR A 89 15.75 -11.88 -4.20
N VAL A 90 14.45 -11.86 -4.44
CA VAL A 90 13.43 -11.68 -3.41
C VAL A 90 12.48 -12.86 -3.42
N THR A 91 11.97 -13.25 -2.25
CA THR A 91 10.89 -14.23 -2.14
C THR A 91 9.57 -13.50 -2.13
N VAL A 92 8.65 -13.92 -3.00
CA VAL A 92 7.36 -13.27 -3.20
C VAL A 92 6.25 -14.28 -2.92
N ASN A 93 5.30 -13.89 -2.09
CA ASN A 93 4.09 -14.64 -1.78
C ASN A 93 2.90 -13.98 -2.48
N ASN A 94 2.24 -14.69 -3.38
CA ASN A 94 0.96 -14.26 -3.96
C ASN A 94 -0.15 -14.55 -2.95
N LEU A 95 -0.72 -13.50 -2.37
CA LEU A 95 -1.73 -13.59 -1.31
C LEU A 95 -3.09 -14.11 -1.79
N ILE A 96 -3.33 -14.15 -3.11
CA ILE A 96 -4.55 -14.69 -3.70
C ILE A 96 -4.42 -16.20 -3.92
N SER A 97 -3.33 -16.65 -4.55
CA SER A 97 -3.14 -18.07 -4.89
C SER A 97 -2.41 -18.88 -3.81
N GLY A 98 -1.69 -18.21 -2.90
CA GLY A 98 -0.77 -18.82 -1.95
C GLY A 98 0.55 -19.28 -2.57
N GLU A 99 0.79 -18.98 -3.85
CA GLU A 99 2.02 -19.34 -4.54
C GLU A 99 3.21 -18.53 -4.02
N ILE A 100 4.29 -19.23 -3.70
CA ILE A 100 5.56 -18.63 -3.32
C ILE A 100 6.58 -18.88 -4.43
N HIS A 101 7.19 -17.81 -4.92
CA HIS A 101 8.24 -17.87 -5.94
C HIS A 101 9.38 -16.91 -5.62
N THR A 102 10.48 -17.02 -6.37
CA THR A 102 11.62 -16.11 -6.29
C THR A 102 11.69 -15.22 -7.51
N GLU A 103 12.00 -13.95 -7.29
CA GLU A 103 12.19 -12.96 -8.36
C GLU A 103 13.62 -12.41 -8.32
N VAL A 104 14.37 -12.59 -9.42
CA VAL A 104 15.73 -12.05 -9.58
C VAL A 104 15.71 -10.54 -9.87
N TRP A 105 16.74 -9.83 -9.43
CA TRP A 105 16.89 -8.39 -9.67
C TRP A 105 18.34 -7.98 -9.95
N ASP A 106 18.51 -6.92 -10.75
CA ASP A 106 19.80 -6.21 -10.89
C ASP A 106 19.89 -5.04 -9.92
N ARG A 107 18.74 -4.41 -9.63
CA ARG A 107 18.59 -3.33 -8.65
C ARG A 107 17.30 -3.55 -7.86
N LEU A 108 17.39 -3.35 -6.54
CA LEU A 108 16.28 -3.45 -5.61
C LEU A 108 16.03 -2.10 -4.95
N LEU A 109 14.77 -1.67 -4.92
CA LEU A 109 14.32 -0.52 -4.15
C LEU A 109 13.32 -0.98 -3.09
N LEU A 110 13.60 -0.67 -1.83
CA LEU A 110 12.67 -0.90 -0.73
C LEU A 110 11.93 0.40 -0.39
N SER A 111 10.62 0.41 -0.59
CA SER A 111 9.72 1.53 -0.30
C SER A 111 8.47 1.03 0.44
N THR A 112 8.68 0.16 1.43
CA THR A 112 7.63 -0.54 2.19
C THR A 112 6.83 0.36 3.14
N GLY A 113 7.25 1.61 3.32
CA GLY A 113 6.61 2.59 4.19
C GLY A 113 6.79 2.28 5.67
N ALA A 114 5.86 2.76 6.49
CA ALA A 114 5.84 2.54 7.93
C ALA A 114 4.50 1.91 8.36
N ALA A 115 4.53 1.09 9.41
CA ALA A 115 3.33 0.56 10.04
C ALA A 115 2.91 1.44 11.23
N PRO A 116 1.60 1.51 11.55
CA PRO A 116 1.15 2.14 12.78
C PRO A 116 1.78 1.46 13.99
N VAL A 117 2.19 2.24 14.99
CA VAL A 117 2.70 1.71 16.24
C VAL A 117 1.52 1.27 17.10
N VAL A 118 1.39 -0.03 17.34
CA VAL A 118 0.40 -0.58 18.26
C VAL A 118 1.10 -0.85 19.60
N PRO A 119 0.85 -0.05 20.66
CA PRO A 119 1.50 -0.27 21.94
C PRO A 119 1.00 -1.57 22.60
N PRO A 120 1.79 -2.22 23.46
CA PRO A 120 1.41 -3.48 24.10
C PRO A 120 0.42 -3.25 25.27
N LEU A 121 -0.75 -2.68 24.96
CA LEU A 121 -1.80 -2.41 25.93
C LEU A 121 -2.91 -3.48 25.83
N PRO A 122 -3.47 -3.93 26.96
CA PRO A 122 -4.59 -4.86 26.94
C PRO A 122 -5.81 -4.21 26.28
N GLY A 123 -6.55 -4.97 25.48
CA GLY A 123 -7.78 -4.52 24.83
C GLY A 123 -7.62 -3.94 23.43
N LEU A 124 -6.40 -3.70 22.93
CA LEU A 124 -6.21 -3.15 21.58
C LEU A 124 -6.50 -4.12 20.42
N GLN A 125 -6.80 -5.39 20.73
CA GLN A 125 -7.25 -6.40 19.78
C GLN A 125 -8.79 -6.59 19.80
N GLN A 126 -9.51 -5.75 20.55
CA GLN A 126 -10.97 -5.79 20.59
C GLN A 126 -11.58 -5.23 19.31
N GLU A 127 -12.77 -5.69 18.98
CA GLU A 127 -13.57 -5.11 17.91
C GLU A 127 -13.83 -3.61 18.19
N GLY A 128 -13.85 -2.80 17.14
CA GLY A 128 -14.01 -1.35 17.26
C GLY A 128 -12.70 -0.57 17.51
N VAL A 129 -11.55 -1.25 17.61
CA VAL A 129 -10.23 -0.61 17.65
C VAL A 129 -9.60 -0.68 16.26
N PHE A 130 -9.28 0.48 15.68
CA PHE A 130 -8.75 0.57 14.32
C PHE A 130 -7.43 1.34 14.28
N THR A 131 -6.63 1.03 13.27
CA THR A 131 -5.55 1.90 12.79
C THR A 131 -5.90 2.37 11.39
N LEU A 132 -5.34 3.50 10.93
CA LEU A 132 -5.61 4.03 9.59
C LEU A 132 -4.30 4.18 8.80
N ARG A 133 -4.06 3.30 7.83
CA ARG A 133 -2.90 3.37 6.93
C ARG A 133 -3.28 3.25 5.46
N ASN A 134 -4.31 2.48 5.14
CA ASN A 134 -4.66 2.13 3.76
C ASN A 134 -6.17 2.12 3.53
N LEU A 135 -6.59 1.86 2.28
CA LEU A 135 -8.01 1.85 1.89
C LEU A 135 -8.81 0.75 2.60
N THR A 136 -8.24 -0.43 2.82
CA THR A 136 -8.89 -1.51 3.58
C THR A 136 -9.18 -1.10 5.01
N ASP A 137 -8.24 -0.41 5.67
CA ASP A 137 -8.44 0.12 7.03
C ASP A 137 -9.59 1.14 7.06
N MET A 138 -9.62 2.05 6.08
CA MET A 138 -10.65 3.06 5.91
C MET A 138 -12.03 2.43 5.67
N ASP A 139 -12.10 1.45 4.77
CA ASP A 139 -13.34 0.72 4.45
C ASP A 139 -13.86 -0.01 5.70
N ALA A 140 -12.97 -0.59 6.52
CA ALA A 140 -13.34 -1.24 7.78
C ALA A 140 -13.90 -0.25 8.82
N ILE A 141 -13.31 0.93 8.96
CA ILE A 141 -13.80 1.99 9.86
C ILE A 141 -15.19 2.47 9.42
N LEU A 142 -15.39 2.74 8.13
CA LEU A 142 -16.68 3.19 7.59
C LEU A 142 -17.77 2.13 7.79
N ALA A 143 -17.48 0.87 7.48
CA ALA A 143 -18.41 -0.23 7.70
C ALA A 143 -18.79 -0.35 9.19
N TRP A 144 -17.82 -0.19 10.10
CA TRP A 144 -18.08 -0.22 11.54
C TRP A 144 -19.01 0.90 11.99
N ILE A 145 -18.76 2.14 11.53
CA ILE A 145 -19.59 3.31 11.83
C ILE A 145 -21.04 3.07 11.41
N GLU A 146 -21.25 2.57 10.19
CA GLU A 146 -22.59 2.29 9.64
C GLU A 146 -23.30 1.17 10.40
N GLN A 147 -22.61 0.05 10.67
CA GLN A 147 -23.21 -1.13 11.30
C GLN A 147 -23.59 -0.91 12.76
N HIS A 148 -22.83 -0.06 13.49
CA HIS A 148 -23.02 0.14 14.92
C HIS A 148 -23.67 1.48 15.28
N ASN A 149 -24.02 2.30 14.28
CA ASN A 149 -24.57 3.64 14.46
C ASN A 149 -23.77 4.45 15.50
N VAL A 150 -22.45 4.52 15.29
CA VAL A 150 -21.49 5.03 16.27
C VAL A 150 -21.78 6.50 16.58
N ALA A 151 -22.11 6.78 17.85
CA ALA A 151 -22.37 8.15 18.34
C ALA A 151 -21.18 8.76 19.08
N HIS A 152 -20.16 7.95 19.43
CA HIS A 152 -19.00 8.39 20.18
C HIS A 152 -17.74 7.67 19.69
N THR A 153 -16.67 8.43 19.48
CA THR A 153 -15.37 7.91 19.04
C THR A 153 -14.27 8.48 19.94
N THR A 154 -13.27 7.66 20.25
CA THR A 154 -12.06 8.07 20.96
C THR A 154 -10.88 7.97 20.01
N LEU A 155 -10.11 9.04 19.89
CA LEU A 155 -8.87 9.06 19.13
C LEU A 155 -7.67 8.96 20.07
N VAL A 156 -6.78 8.02 19.83
CA VAL A 156 -5.58 7.78 20.66
C VAL A 156 -4.35 8.21 19.88
N GLY A 157 -3.93 9.45 20.10
CA GLY A 157 -2.85 10.09 19.36
C GLY A 157 -3.17 11.57 19.14
N GLY A 158 -2.15 12.42 19.16
CA GLY A 158 -2.26 13.87 18.91
C GLY A 158 -1.35 14.35 17.78
N GLY A 159 -0.92 13.43 16.91
CA GLY A 159 -0.07 13.72 15.77
C GLY A 159 -0.85 14.35 14.62
N SER A 160 -0.12 14.86 13.62
CA SER A 160 -0.75 15.50 12.45
C SER A 160 -1.64 14.57 11.61
N SER A 161 -1.50 13.25 11.76
CA SER A 161 -2.37 12.25 11.11
C SER A 161 -3.68 12.02 11.86
N ASP A 162 -3.73 12.40 13.14
CA ASP A 162 -4.86 12.19 14.04
C ASP A 162 -5.85 13.37 13.94
N LEU A 163 -5.34 14.59 13.77
CA LEU A 163 -6.12 15.83 13.88
C LEU A 163 -6.68 16.38 12.55
N LYS A 164 -6.84 15.56 11.51
CA LYS A 164 -7.21 16.00 10.15
C LYS A 164 -8.58 15.56 9.71
#